data_AF-A0A6A7M3Z7-F1
#
_entry.id   AF-A0A6A7M3Z7-F1
#
_cell.length_a   1.000
_cell.length_b   1.000
_cell.length_c   1.000
_cell.angle_alpha   90.00
_cell.angle_beta   90.00
_cell.angle_gamma   90.00
#
_symmetry.space_group_name_H-M   'P 1'
#
loop_
_entity.id
_entity.type
_entity.pdbx_description
1 polymer ?
#
loop_
_entity_poly.entity_id
_entity_poly.type
_entity_poly.pdbx_seq_one_letter_code
_entity_poly.pdbx_strand_id
1 'polypeptide(L)' 'MSIAGCAMAVSSACPREVEYSAEQQRRAADELSTLPRDGMVRGTMMSDYGRLRDQSRACRGEAK' A
#
# COMPACT_ATOMS: atom_id res chain seq x y z
N MET A 1 -11.83 30.26 -21.76
CA MET A 1 -12.13 28.84 -21.50
C MET A 1 -11.42 28.43 -20.23
N SER A 2 -12.13 28.41 -19.11
CA SER A 2 -11.58 27.99 -17.82
C SER A 2 -11.56 26.46 -17.74
N ILE A 3 -10.37 25.90 -17.58
CA ILE A 3 -10.20 24.51 -17.13
C ILE A 3 -10.32 24.50 -15.60
N ALA A 4 -11.54 24.52 -15.08
CA ALA A 4 -11.75 24.13 -13.70
C ALA A 4 -11.46 22.62 -13.62
N GLY A 5 -10.23 22.26 -13.24
CA GLY A 5 -9.88 20.88 -12.92
C GLY A 5 -10.80 20.38 -11.81
N CYS A 6 -11.27 19.13 -11.91
CA CYS A 6 -12.11 18.52 -10.89
C CYS A 6 -11.49 18.76 -9.50
N ALA A 7 -12.25 19.37 -8.59
CA ALA A 7 -11.85 19.46 -7.20
C ALA A 7 -11.75 18.02 -6.66
N MET A 8 -10.53 17.53 -6.45
CA MET A 8 -10.30 16.29 -5.72
C MET A 8 -10.81 16.53 -4.31
N ALA A 9 -11.95 15.94 -3.95
CA ALA A 9 -12.39 15.92 -2.58
C ALA A 9 -11.30 15.21 -1.76
N VAL A 10 -10.59 15.96 -0.92
CA VAL A 10 -9.58 15.40 -0.03
C VAL A 10 -10.35 14.62 1.03
N SER A 11 -10.38 13.30 0.91
CA SER A 11 -11.01 12.44 1.91
C SER A 11 -10.11 12.35 3.13
N SER A 12 -10.63 12.73 4.30
CA SER A 12 -10.01 12.47 5.59
C SER A 12 -10.24 11.03 6.07
N ALA A 13 -10.97 10.20 5.30
CA ALA A 13 -11.25 8.83 5.69
C ALA A 13 -10.00 7.95 5.53
N CYS A 14 -9.67 7.21 6.59
CA CYS A 14 -8.58 6.26 6.58
C CYS A 14 -8.85 5.13 5.57
N PRO A 15 -7.93 4.87 4.62
CA PRO A 15 -8.15 3.85 3.59
C PRO A 15 -8.38 2.47 4.21
N ARG A 16 -9.27 1.66 3.61
CA ARG A 16 -9.38 0.24 3.95
C ARG A 16 -8.44 -0.57 3.07
N GLU A 17 -7.60 -1.36 3.70
CA GLU A 17 -6.73 -2.29 3.00
C GLU A 17 -7.49 -3.49 2.46
N VAL A 18 -7.08 -3.96 1.29
CA VAL A 18 -7.51 -5.27 0.78
C VAL A 18 -6.91 -6.35 1.66
N GLU A 19 -7.76 -7.23 2.18
CA GLU A 19 -7.37 -8.41 2.95
C GLU A 19 -7.01 -9.55 1.99
N TYR A 20 -5.84 -10.14 2.22
CA TYR A 20 -5.37 -11.31 1.48
C TYR A 20 -5.30 -12.49 2.44
N SER A 21 -5.68 -13.67 1.98
CA SER A 21 -5.51 -14.90 2.75
C SER A 21 -4.04 -15.22 2.97
N ALA A 22 -3.74 -16.03 4.00
CA ALA A 22 -2.38 -16.49 4.25
C ALA A 22 -1.80 -17.24 3.04
N GLU A 23 -2.63 -17.98 2.29
CA GLU A 23 -2.19 -18.68 1.08
C GLU A 23 -1.81 -17.70 -0.04
N GLN A 24 -2.60 -16.65 -0.26
CA GLN A 24 -2.30 -15.61 -1.25
C GLN A 24 -1.00 -14.88 -0.89
N GLN A 25 -0.79 -14.56 0.39
CA GLN A 25 0.43 -13.91 0.85
C GLN A 25 1.65 -14.83 0.69
N ARG A 26 1.52 -16.12 0.95
CA ARG A 26 2.61 -17.09 0.76
C ARG A 26 3.01 -17.19 -0.72
N ARG A 27 2.04 -17.29 -1.62
CA ARG A 27 2.30 -17.30 -3.07
C ARG A 27 3.00 -16.01 -3.54
N ALA A 28 2.53 -14.85 -3.06
CA ALA A 28 3.17 -13.57 -3.37
C ALA A 28 4.60 -13.47 -2.82
N ALA A 29 4.88 -14.05 -1.65
CA ALA A 29 6.23 -14.12 -1.11
C ALA A 29 7.15 -15.01 -1.96
N ASP A 30 6.65 -16.13 -2.45
CA ASP A 30 7.38 -17.01 -3.38
C ASP A 30 7.70 -16.27 -4.68
N GLU A 31 6.73 -15.56 -5.26
CA GLU A 31 6.93 -14.71 -6.46
C GLU A 31 7.96 -13.61 -6.21
N LEU A 32 7.85 -12.86 -5.11
CA LEU A 32 8.78 -11.80 -4.74
C LEU A 32 10.20 -12.33 -4.52
N SER A 33 10.34 -13.57 -4.04
CA SER A 33 11.63 -14.21 -3.78
C SER A 33 12.47 -14.41 -5.06
N THR A 34 11.83 -14.46 -6.23
CA THR A 34 12.48 -14.59 -7.55
C THR A 34 13.18 -13.31 -8.00
N LEU A 35 12.84 -12.16 -7.41
CA LEU A 35 13.47 -10.89 -7.76
C LEU A 35 14.83 -10.75 -7.06
N PRO A 36 15.81 -10.04 -7.68
CA PRO A 36 17.08 -9.72 -7.02
C PRO A 36 16.86 -9.03 -5.67
N ARG A 37 17.61 -9.44 -4.64
CA ARG A 37 17.45 -8.91 -3.27
C ARG A 37 17.73 -7.40 -3.18
N ASP A 38 18.71 -6.95 -3.94
CA ASP A 38 19.16 -5.57 -4.09
C ASP A 38 18.45 -4.83 -5.24
N GLY A 39 17.56 -5.50 -5.96
CA GLY A 39 16.74 -4.88 -6.99
C GLY A 39 15.72 -3.90 -6.39
N MET A 40 15.45 -2.79 -7.10
CA MET A 40 14.60 -1.69 -6.61
C MET A 40 13.26 -2.12 -6.02
N VAL A 41 12.56 -3.06 -6.67
CA VAL A 41 11.25 -3.53 -6.21
C VAL A 41 11.35 -4.21 -4.84
N ARG A 42 12.29 -5.16 -4.71
CA ARG A 42 12.41 -6.00 -3.50
C ARG A 42 13.18 -5.30 -2.38
N GLY A 43 14.25 -4.56 -2.71
CA GLY A 43 15.12 -3.89 -1.75
C GLY A 43 14.54 -2.59 -1.21
N THR A 44 13.77 -1.85 -2.01
CA THR A 44 13.29 -0.50 -1.64
C THR A 44 11.77 -0.42 -1.63
N MET A 45 11.13 -0.68 -2.77
CA MET A 45 9.70 -0.37 -2.95
C MET A 45 8.80 -1.22 -2.04
N MET A 46 9.14 -2.48 -1.78
CA MET A 46 8.36 -3.34 -0.87
C MET A 46 8.40 -2.86 0.58
N SER A 47 9.53 -2.32 1.03
CA SER A 47 9.65 -1.71 2.37
C SER A 47 8.76 -0.46 2.49
N ASP A 48 8.78 0.40 1.47
CA ASP A 48 7.90 1.58 1.41
C ASP A 48 6.42 1.20 1.37
N TYR A 49 6.07 0.17 0.61
CA TYR A 49 4.71 -0.34 0.54
C TYR A 49 4.24 -0.89 1.90
N GLY A 50 5.10 -1.62 2.62
CA GLY A 50 4.82 -2.06 3.99
C GLY A 50 4.49 -0.89 4.92
N ARG A 51 5.33 0.15 4.90
CA ARG A 51 5.13 1.39 5.68
C ARG A 51 3.81 2.09 5.34
N LEU A 52 3.45 2.18 4.06
CA LEU A 52 2.18 2.78 3.64
C LEU A 52 0.97 2.02 4.22
N ARG A 53 1.04 0.68 4.26
CA ARG A 53 -0.01 -0.14 4.87
C ARG A 53 -0.04 0.00 6.39
N ASP A 54 1.11 0.11 7.05
CA ASP A 54 1.16 0.42 8.48
C ASP A 54 0.50 1.76 8.81
N GLN A 55 0.79 2.80 8.03
CA GLN A 55 0.15 4.11 8.19
C GLN A 55 -1.36 4.04 7.99
N SER A 56 -1.81 3.28 6.99
CA SER A 56 -3.24 3.04 6.76
C SER A 56 -3.92 2.33 7.95
N ARG A 57 -3.27 1.31 8.53
CA ARG A 57 -3.74 0.65 9.76
C ARG A 57 -3.77 1.60 10.95
N ALA A 58 -2.70 2.36 11.17
CA ALA A 58 -2.57 3.29 12.27
C ALA A 58 -3.65 4.37 12.22
N CYS A 59 -3.88 4.98 11.04
CA CYS A 59 -4.96 5.95 10.83
C CYS A 59 -6.31 5.38 11.31
N ARG A 60 -6.63 4.13 10.98
CA ARG A 60 -7.89 3.49 11.42
C ARG A 60 -7.94 3.23 12.94
N GLY A 61 -6.79 3.00 13.57
CA GLY A 61 -6.68 2.87 15.02
C GLY A 61 -6.78 4.21 15.77
N GLU A 62 -6.29 5.29 15.15
CA GLU A 62 -6.38 6.68 15.65
C GLU A 62 -7.73 7.33 15.38
N ALA A 63 -8.45 6.89 14.34
CA ALA A 63 -9.79 7.37 14.00
C ALA A 63 -10.93 6.68 14.80
N LYS A 64 -10.59 5.90 15.84
CA LYS A 64 -11.54 5.19 16.70
C LYS A 64 -11.72 5.89 18.03
#